data_AF-A0A1Q5RDR4-F1
#
_entry.id   AF-A0A1Q5RDR4-F1
#
_cell.length_a   1.000
_cell.length_b   1.000
_cell.length_c   1.000
_cell.angle_alpha   90.00
_cell.angle_beta   90.00
_cell.angle_gamma   90.00
#
_symmetry.space_group_name_H-M   'P 1'
#
loop_
_entity.id
_entity.type
_entity.pdbx_description
1 polymer ?
#
loop_
_entity_poly.entity_id
_entity_poly.type
_entity_poly.pdbx_seq_one_letter_code
_entity_poly.pdbx_strand_id
1 'polypeptide(L)'
;MADLSWQDLLRCYDHVEFAGDREGVLTIANAEILNTILSIDADESTSGDLNFYPTNNISGASIGDKIAVHVGAPKLSIGILAQNLDGLLSAPKGFLDFPVRFYVIDGRLSDRDTSTPQLKSYRAVVSLIKLLADAATFLDREEQKLFFFKDGKVEVPIRYSAA
;
A
#
# COMPACT_ATOMS: atom_id res chain seq x y z
N MET A 1 -13.24 6.00 -20.41
CA MET A 1 -12.54 5.97 -19.12
C MET A 1 -11.70 4.71 -19.11
N ALA A 2 -10.38 4.86 -19.05
CA ALA A 2 -9.51 3.70 -18.87
C ALA A 2 -9.69 3.21 -17.43
N ASP A 3 -10.23 2.01 -17.27
CA ASP A 3 -10.43 1.41 -15.95
C ASP A 3 -9.08 0.90 -15.44
N LEU A 4 -8.26 1.84 -14.94
CA LEU A 4 -6.92 1.53 -14.46
C LEU A 4 -7.00 0.75 -13.16
N SER A 5 -6.41 -0.44 -13.16
CA SER A 5 -6.44 -1.35 -12.03
C SER A 5 -5.26 -1.13 -11.09
N TRP A 6 -5.39 -1.61 -9.85
CA TRP A 6 -4.27 -1.69 -8.91
C TRP A 6 -3.06 -2.44 -9.49
N GLN A 7 -3.29 -3.43 -10.36
CA GLN A 7 -2.20 -4.20 -10.96
C GLN A 7 -1.39 -3.39 -11.98
N ASP A 8 -2.02 -2.41 -12.63
CA ASP A 8 -1.34 -1.51 -13.56
C ASP A 8 -0.45 -0.55 -12.79
N LEU A 9 -0.95 -0.04 -11.66
CA LEU A 9 -0.18 0.79 -10.75
C LEU A 9 1.01 0.05 -10.13
N LEU A 10 0.84 -1.22 -9.73
CA LEU A 10 1.93 -2.07 -9.26
C LEU A 10 3.04 -2.23 -10.30
N ARG A 11 2.67 -2.46 -11.58
CA ARG A 11 3.66 -2.54 -12.67
C ARG A 11 4.45 -1.25 -12.79
N CYS A 12 3.79 -0.09 -12.66
CA CYS A 12 4.52 1.18 -12.64
C CYS A 12 5.49 1.24 -11.45
N TYR A 13 5.04 0.93 -10.23
CA TYR A 13 5.88 0.97 -9.02
C TYR A 13 7.12 0.06 -9.10
N ASP A 14 7.00 -1.12 -9.70
CA ASP A 14 8.13 -2.03 -9.92
C ASP A 14 9.24 -1.41 -10.78
N HIS A 15 8.89 -0.46 -11.66
CA HIS A 15 9.79 0.23 -12.58
C HIS A 15 10.12 1.67 -12.18
N VAL A 16 9.71 2.08 -10.97
CA VAL A 16 10.09 3.38 -10.40
C VAL A 16 11.38 3.25 -9.59
N GLU A 17 12.33 4.13 -9.89
CA GLU A 17 13.45 4.46 -9.01
C GLU A 17 12.99 5.60 -8.09
N PHE A 18 12.62 5.27 -6.84
CA PHE A 18 12.16 6.25 -5.86
C PHE A 18 13.32 7.14 -5.40
N ALA A 19 13.19 8.45 -5.56
CA ALA A 19 14.27 9.42 -5.37
C ALA A 19 14.05 10.39 -4.19
N GLY A 20 12.84 10.43 -3.62
CA GLY A 20 12.49 11.31 -2.50
C GLY A 20 11.13 11.00 -1.88
N ASP A 21 10.63 11.90 -1.03
CA ASP A 21 9.31 11.77 -0.41
C ASP A 21 8.23 12.07 -1.47
N ARG A 22 7.76 11.00 -2.12
CA ARG A 22 6.75 11.01 -3.20
C ARG A 22 7.21 11.44 -4.59
N GLU A 23 8.50 11.27 -4.87
CA GLU A 23 9.06 11.48 -6.21
C GLU A 23 9.86 10.26 -6.66
N GLY A 24 9.83 9.99 -7.96
CA GLY A 24 10.62 8.93 -8.55
C GLY A 24 10.81 9.07 -10.05
N VAL A 25 11.64 8.21 -10.60
CA VAL A 25 11.89 8.10 -12.03
C VAL A 25 11.31 6.78 -12.52
N LEU A 26 10.23 6.86 -13.29
CA LEU A 26 9.64 5.70 -13.96
C LEU A 26 10.42 5.38 -15.22
N THR A 27 10.87 4.14 -15.36
CA THR A 27 11.42 3.63 -16.62
C THR A 27 10.32 2.94 -17.42
N ILE A 28 10.05 3.40 -18.66
CA ILE A 28 9.05 2.78 -19.53
C ILE A 28 9.64 1.48 -20.11
N ALA A 29 9.48 0.37 -19.42
CA ALA A 29 10.05 -0.90 -19.86
C ALA A 29 9.26 -1.57 -21.00
N ASN A 30 7.97 -1.30 -21.13
CA ASN A 30 7.10 -1.95 -22.11
C ASN A 30 5.89 -1.06 -22.49
N ALA A 31 5.12 -1.53 -23.48
CA ALA A 31 3.94 -0.81 -23.97
C ALA A 31 2.80 -0.70 -22.94
N GLU A 32 2.71 -1.62 -21.98
CA GLU A 32 1.68 -1.58 -20.94
C GLU A 32 1.92 -0.40 -19.99
N ILE A 33 3.15 -0.23 -19.50
CA ILE A 33 3.55 0.91 -18.66
C ILE A 33 3.34 2.23 -19.39
N LEU A 34 3.68 2.26 -20.69
CA LEU A 34 3.47 3.45 -21.53
C LEU A 34 1.98 3.80 -21.63
N ASN A 35 1.12 2.81 -21.89
CA ASN A 35 -0.32 3.03 -21.98
C ASN A 35 -0.91 3.45 -20.63
N THR A 36 -0.42 2.89 -19.52
CA THR A 36 -0.84 3.29 -18.17
C THR A 36 -0.50 4.75 -17.89
N ILE A 37 0.76 5.17 -18.07
CA ILE A 37 1.17 6.55 -17.76
C ILE A 37 0.48 7.57 -18.69
N LEU A 38 0.27 7.24 -19.97
CA LEU A 38 -0.48 8.10 -20.89
C LEU A 38 -1.95 8.21 -20.52
N SER A 39 -2.57 7.12 -20.05
CA SER A 39 -3.97 7.15 -19.59
C SER A 39 -4.14 7.99 -18.33
N ILE A 40 -3.14 7.96 -17.44
CA ILE A 40 -3.09 8.76 -16.22
C ILE A 40 -2.95 10.25 -16.56
N ASP A 41 -2.00 10.60 -17.44
CA ASP A 41 -1.76 11.98 -17.87
C ASP A 41 -2.97 12.58 -18.62
N ALA A 42 -3.70 11.77 -19.38
CA ALA A 42 -4.88 12.20 -20.12
C ALA A 42 -6.13 12.42 -19.25
N ASP A 43 -6.16 11.90 -18.01
CA ASP A 43 -7.32 11.96 -17.12
C ASP A 43 -6.94 12.45 -15.72
N GLU A 44 -7.22 13.72 -15.46
CA GLU A 44 -6.94 14.40 -14.20
C GLU A 44 -7.65 13.73 -12.99
N SER A 45 -8.84 13.15 -13.19
CA SER A 45 -9.55 12.45 -12.13
C SER A 45 -8.83 11.17 -11.71
N THR A 46 -8.28 10.45 -12.69
CA THR A 46 -7.50 9.24 -12.47
C THR A 46 -6.14 9.57 -11.85
N SER A 47 -5.50 10.66 -12.26
CA SER A 47 -4.28 11.19 -11.62
C SER A 47 -4.49 11.52 -10.15
N GLY A 48 -5.61 12.15 -9.78
CA GLY A 48 -5.94 12.47 -8.39
C GLY A 48 -6.23 11.23 -7.54
N ASP A 49 -6.92 10.24 -8.10
CA ASP A 49 -7.32 9.02 -7.39
C ASP A 49 -6.15 8.07 -7.13
N LEU A 50 -5.27 7.91 -8.13
CA LEU A 50 -4.04 7.12 -8.02
C LEU A 50 -2.92 7.88 -7.31
N ASN A 51 -3.01 9.21 -7.27
CA ASN A 51 -1.98 10.11 -6.77
C ASN A 51 -0.61 9.82 -7.41
N PHE A 52 -0.63 9.46 -8.68
CA PHE A 52 0.52 9.08 -9.47
C PHE A 52 0.36 9.74 -10.83
N TYR A 53 1.35 10.53 -11.26
CA TYR A 53 1.29 11.28 -12.51
C TYR A 53 2.70 11.73 -12.94
N PRO A 54 2.96 11.93 -14.24
CA PRO A 54 4.22 12.48 -14.70
C PRO A 54 4.36 13.96 -14.28
N THR A 55 5.56 14.38 -13.87
CA THR A 55 5.80 15.79 -13.49
C THR A 55 6.11 16.68 -14.69
N ASN A 56 6.47 16.07 -15.81
CA ASN A 56 6.85 16.73 -17.05
C ASN A 56 5.91 16.28 -18.18
N ASN A 57 5.82 17.06 -19.26
CA ASN A 57 5.06 16.67 -20.44
C ASN A 57 5.67 15.40 -21.08
N ILE A 58 4.83 14.38 -21.26
CA ILE A 58 5.20 13.08 -21.81
C ILE A 58 4.74 12.87 -23.27
N SER A 59 4.34 13.95 -23.96
CA SER A 59 3.95 13.93 -25.37
C SER A 59 5.09 13.41 -26.24
N GLY A 60 5.02 12.15 -26.65
CA GLY A 60 6.05 11.47 -27.46
C GLY A 60 6.92 10.47 -26.69
N ALA A 61 6.60 10.18 -25.44
CA ALA A 61 7.28 9.14 -24.65
C ALA A 61 7.30 7.79 -25.38
N SER A 62 8.46 7.14 -25.35
CA SER A 62 8.73 5.87 -26.01
C SER A 62 9.23 4.81 -25.02
N ILE A 63 9.15 3.54 -25.42
CA ILE A 63 9.72 2.44 -24.62
C ILE A 63 11.23 2.64 -24.48
N GLY A 64 11.74 2.56 -23.26
CA GLY A 64 13.13 2.82 -22.88
C GLY A 64 13.35 4.17 -22.21
N ASP A 65 12.38 5.09 -22.30
CA ASP A 65 12.52 6.42 -21.71
C ASP A 65 12.42 6.40 -20.17
N LYS A 66 13.07 7.38 -19.56
CA LYS A 66 13.00 7.65 -18.11
C LYS A 66 12.22 8.94 -17.89
N ILE A 67 11.15 8.87 -17.12
CA ILE A 67 10.23 9.99 -16.88
C ILE A 67 10.18 10.27 -15.38
N ALA A 68 10.29 11.54 -15.00
CA ALA A 68 10.05 11.96 -13.63
C ALA A 68 8.54 11.89 -13.31
N VAL A 69 8.21 11.20 -12.22
CA VAL A 69 6.84 10.95 -11.78
C VAL A 69 6.65 11.36 -10.32
N HIS A 70 5.48 11.91 -10.02
CA HIS A 70 4.99 12.00 -8.66
C HIS A 70 4.43 10.65 -8.24
N VAL A 71 4.75 10.22 -7.02
CA VAL A 71 4.33 8.92 -6.48
C VAL A 71 3.80 9.08 -5.06
N GLY A 72 2.54 9.47 -4.96
CA GLY A 72 1.82 9.61 -3.70
C GLY A 72 0.99 8.38 -3.33
N ALA A 73 0.44 8.41 -2.12
CA ALA A 73 -0.49 7.38 -1.67
C ALA A 73 -1.82 7.49 -2.45
N PRO A 74 -2.28 6.41 -3.11
CA PRO A 74 -3.57 6.41 -3.80
C PRO A 74 -4.72 6.46 -2.80
N LYS A 75 -5.95 6.64 -3.29
CA LYS A 75 -7.16 6.42 -2.48
C LYS A 75 -7.13 5.03 -1.83
N LEU A 76 -7.52 4.96 -0.55
CA LEU A 76 -7.53 3.71 0.23
C LEU A 76 -8.37 2.59 -0.41
N SER A 77 -9.39 2.94 -1.20
CA SER A 77 -10.19 1.96 -1.95
C SER A 77 -9.43 1.29 -3.11
N ILE A 78 -8.35 1.91 -3.59
CA ILE A 78 -7.52 1.41 -4.68
C ILE A 78 -6.41 0.52 -4.12
N GLY A 79 -5.68 1.02 -3.11
CA GLY A 79 -4.62 0.29 -2.43
C GLY A 79 -3.88 1.15 -1.41
N ILE A 80 -2.84 0.59 -0.80
CA ILE A 80 -1.97 1.29 0.15
C ILE A 80 -0.55 1.35 -0.41
N LEU A 81 0.02 2.55 -0.48
CA LEU A 81 1.44 2.75 -0.72
C LEU A 81 2.10 3.15 0.60
N ALA A 82 3.06 2.35 1.06
CA ALA A 82 3.80 2.59 2.29
C ALA A 82 5.30 2.69 2.02
N GLN A 83 5.99 3.54 2.76
CA GLN A 83 7.45 3.65 2.64
C GLN A 83 8.14 2.39 3.17
N ASN A 84 7.66 1.85 4.28
CA ASN A 84 8.18 0.68 4.97
C ASN A 84 7.04 -0.12 5.63
N LEU A 85 7.37 -1.23 6.28
CA LEU A 85 6.37 -2.07 6.94
C LEU A 85 5.66 -1.36 8.09
N ASP A 86 6.33 -0.49 8.85
CA ASP A 86 5.66 0.31 9.89
C ASP A 86 4.60 1.26 9.32
N GLY A 87 4.87 1.83 8.13
CA GLY A 87 3.88 2.59 7.36
C GLY A 87 2.68 1.76 6.94
N LEU A 88 2.90 0.49 6.58
CA LEU A 88 1.82 -0.45 6.26
C LEU A 88 0.97 -0.80 7.49
N LEU A 89 1.60 -1.01 8.65
CA LEU A 89 0.93 -1.27 9.93
C LEU A 89 0.10 -0.07 10.41
N SER A 90 0.61 1.14 10.18
CA SER A 90 -0.04 2.40 10.57
C SER A 90 -1.20 2.77 9.66
N ALA A 91 -1.38 2.08 8.52
CA ALA A 91 -2.52 2.31 7.65
C ALA A 91 -3.84 2.04 8.38
N PRO A 92 -4.96 2.63 7.92
CA PRO A 92 -6.26 2.40 8.54
C PRO A 92 -6.59 0.90 8.63
N LYS A 93 -6.74 0.40 9.86
CA LYS A 93 -6.93 -1.03 10.18
C LYS A 93 -5.73 -1.94 9.89
N GLY A 94 -4.58 -1.43 9.45
CA GLY A 94 -3.37 -2.23 9.20
C GLY A 94 -2.93 -3.04 10.42
N PHE A 95 -3.14 -2.51 11.63
CA PHE A 95 -2.85 -3.24 12.86
C PHE A 95 -3.82 -4.41 13.18
N LEU A 96 -5.01 -4.48 12.56
CA LEU A 96 -6.02 -5.53 12.78
C LEU A 96 -6.27 -6.43 11.57
N ASP A 97 -6.00 -5.92 10.38
CA ASP A 97 -6.30 -6.57 9.11
C ASP A 97 -5.09 -6.48 8.20
N PHE A 98 -4.73 -7.61 7.60
CA PHE A 98 -3.72 -7.67 6.56
C PHE A 98 -4.32 -7.07 5.28
N PRO A 99 -3.74 -5.99 4.71
CA PRO A 99 -4.30 -5.32 3.55
C PRO A 99 -4.38 -6.24 2.33
N VAL A 100 -5.46 -6.09 1.55
CA VAL A 100 -5.67 -6.87 0.32
C VAL A 100 -4.79 -6.36 -0.82
N ARG A 101 -4.54 -5.04 -0.87
CA ARG A 101 -3.78 -4.36 -1.93
C ARG A 101 -2.79 -3.40 -1.30
N PHE A 102 -1.51 -3.67 -1.46
CA PHE A 102 -0.47 -2.82 -0.88
C PHE A 102 0.85 -2.94 -1.62
N TYR A 103 1.63 -1.87 -1.55
CA TYR A 103 3.02 -1.84 -2.00
C TYR A 103 3.87 -1.15 -0.92
N VAL A 104 4.95 -1.79 -0.52
CA VAL A 104 5.96 -1.25 0.39
C VAL A 104 7.21 -0.95 -0.42
N ILE A 105 7.60 0.31 -0.45
CA ILE A 105 8.75 0.80 -1.21
C ILE A 105 10.04 0.14 -0.71
N ASP A 106 10.25 0.15 0.61
CA ASP A 106 11.35 -0.56 1.24
C ASP A 106 11.18 -2.07 1.08
N GLY A 107 12.21 -2.71 0.53
CA GLY A 107 12.18 -4.13 0.18
C GLY A 107 11.27 -4.52 -0.98
N ARG A 108 10.60 -3.55 -1.66
CA ARG A 108 9.70 -3.78 -2.81
C ARG A 108 8.67 -4.89 -2.56
N LEU A 109 8.04 -4.86 -1.38
CA LEU A 109 7.06 -5.87 -0.98
C LEU A 109 5.69 -5.49 -1.55
N SER A 110 4.92 -6.47 -2.00
CA SER A 110 3.59 -6.22 -2.55
C SER A 110 2.60 -7.34 -2.21
N ASP A 111 1.33 -7.12 -2.51
CA ASP A 111 0.29 -8.16 -2.40
C ASP A 111 0.50 -9.32 -3.40
N ARG A 112 1.36 -9.18 -4.42
CA ARG A 112 1.70 -10.25 -5.37
C ARG A 112 2.56 -11.35 -4.76
N ASP A 113 3.60 -10.96 -4.01
CA ASP A 113 4.47 -11.90 -3.32
C ASP A 113 4.46 -11.65 -1.82
N THR A 114 3.67 -12.49 -1.15
CA THR A 114 3.49 -12.43 0.31
C THR A 114 4.24 -13.55 1.01
N SER A 115 5.19 -14.20 0.33
CA SER A 115 5.96 -15.32 0.84
C SER A 115 7.15 -14.90 1.71
N THR A 116 7.47 -13.60 1.72
CA THR A 116 8.59 -13.05 2.49
C THR A 116 8.39 -13.25 3.99
N PRO A 117 9.49 -13.48 4.76
CA PRO A 117 9.39 -13.71 6.20
C PRO A 117 8.68 -12.58 6.94
N GLN A 118 8.91 -11.31 6.55
CA GLN A 118 8.28 -10.17 7.22
C GLN A 118 6.75 -10.17 7.04
N LEU A 119 6.25 -10.45 5.84
CA LEU A 119 4.80 -10.51 5.57
C LEU A 119 4.15 -11.73 6.22
N LYS A 120 4.87 -12.85 6.33
CA LYS A 120 4.42 -14.02 7.09
C LYS A 120 4.26 -13.71 8.59
N SER A 121 5.25 -13.05 9.19
CA SER A 121 5.18 -12.62 10.59
C SER A 121 4.02 -11.67 10.81
N TYR A 122 3.84 -10.68 9.94
CA TYR A 122 2.72 -9.74 10.02
C TYR A 122 1.36 -10.47 9.95
N ARG A 123 1.18 -11.39 9.00
CA ARG A 123 -0.04 -12.23 8.94
C ARG A 123 -0.27 -13.03 10.21
N ALA A 124 0.78 -13.65 10.76
CA ALA A 124 0.68 -14.43 11.98
C ALA A 124 0.25 -13.58 13.18
N VAL A 125 0.79 -12.36 13.33
CA VAL A 125 0.41 -11.41 14.38
C VAL A 125 -1.05 -10.98 14.22
N VAL A 126 -1.48 -10.64 13.01
CA VAL A 126 -2.89 -10.30 12.72
C VAL A 126 -3.81 -11.48 13.04
N SER A 127 -3.45 -12.70 12.66
CA SER A 127 -4.22 -13.91 12.99
C SER A 127 -4.30 -14.14 14.50
N LEU A 128 -3.20 -13.93 15.23
CA LEU A 128 -3.19 -14.02 16.69
C LEU A 128 -4.14 -12.98 17.32
N ILE A 129 -4.08 -11.74 16.86
CA ILE A 129 -4.96 -10.67 17.36
C ILE A 129 -6.43 -11.01 17.09
N LYS A 130 -6.76 -11.55 15.92
CA LYS A 130 -8.13 -12.01 15.60
C LYS A 130 -8.60 -13.11 16.54
N LEU A 131 -7.75 -14.11 16.80
CA LEU A 131 -8.06 -15.17 17.77
C LEU A 131 -8.31 -14.62 19.18
N LEU A 132 -7.50 -13.65 19.62
CA LEU A 132 -7.71 -12.97 20.90
C LEU A 132 -9.00 -12.14 20.91
N ALA A 133 -9.32 -11.49 19.80
CA ALA A 133 -10.56 -10.73 19.64
C ALA A 133 -11.81 -11.62 19.68
N ASP A 134 -11.75 -12.80 19.08
CA ASP A 134 -12.85 -13.78 19.11
C ASP A 134 -13.10 -14.33 20.53
N ALA A 135 -12.05 -14.40 21.36
CA ALA A 135 -12.16 -14.80 22.76
C ALA A 135 -12.49 -13.62 23.70
N ALA A 136 -12.30 -12.38 23.25
CA ALA A 136 -12.57 -11.17 24.03
C ALA A 136 -14.08 -10.91 24.10
N THR A 137 -14.51 -10.20 25.14
CA THR A 137 -15.89 -9.72 25.23
C THR A 137 -16.15 -8.65 24.18
N PHE A 138 -15.15 -7.80 23.90
CA PHE A 138 -15.22 -6.76 22.88
C PHE A 138 -13.81 -6.24 22.54
N LEU A 139 -13.65 -5.81 21.28
CA LEU A 139 -12.48 -5.11 20.76
C LEU A 139 -12.83 -3.65 20.47
N ASP A 140 -12.20 -2.73 21.20
CA ASP A 140 -12.21 -1.31 20.86
C ASP A 140 -11.19 -1.03 19.76
N ARG A 141 -11.70 -0.65 18.59
CA ARG A 141 -10.90 -0.39 17.40
C ARG A 141 -10.29 1.01 17.39
N GLU A 142 -10.86 1.95 18.14
CA GLU A 142 -10.36 3.32 18.23
C GLU A 142 -9.21 3.39 19.24
N GLU A 143 -9.40 2.79 20.42
CA GLU A 143 -8.35 2.69 21.44
C GLU A 143 -7.36 1.54 21.21
N GLN A 144 -7.66 0.65 20.25
CA GLN A 144 -6.88 -0.56 19.95
C GLN A 144 -6.72 -1.47 21.18
N LYS A 145 -7.83 -1.75 21.88
CA LYS A 145 -7.83 -2.53 23.14
C LYS A 145 -8.81 -3.69 23.11
N LEU A 146 -8.37 -4.82 23.62
CA LEU A 146 -9.21 -5.99 23.89
C LEU A 146 -9.69 -5.96 25.34
N PHE A 147 -10.97 -6.20 25.54
CA PHE A 147 -11.58 -6.24 26.87
C PHE A 147 -12.11 -7.64 27.17
N PHE A 148 -11.71 -8.16 28.34
CA PHE A 148 -12.19 -9.44 28.87
C PHE A 148 -12.91 -9.20 30.19
N PHE A 149 -14.14 -9.70 30.30
CA PHE A 149 -14.94 -9.65 31.53
C PHE A 149 -15.24 -11.06 32.02
N LYS A 150 -14.70 -11.43 33.18
CA LYS A 150 -15.08 -12.66 33.89
C LYS A 150 -15.24 -12.41 35.38
N ASP A 151 -14.13 -12.13 36.07
CA ASP A 151 -14.10 -11.81 37.51
C ASP A 151 -13.54 -10.39 37.78
N GLY A 152 -13.55 -9.55 36.75
CA GLY A 152 -12.95 -8.23 36.71
C GLY A 152 -12.78 -7.75 35.27
N LYS A 153 -12.35 -6.50 35.09
CA LYS A 153 -12.03 -5.92 33.78
C LYS A 153 -10.55 -6.12 33.50
N VAL A 154 -10.22 -6.91 32.48
CA VAL A 154 -8.85 -7.01 31.95
C VAL A 154 -8.80 -6.31 30.60
N GLU A 155 -7.90 -5.34 30.47
CA GLU A 155 -7.66 -4.58 29.24
C GLU A 155 -6.31 -4.98 28.65
N VAL A 156 -6.29 -5.38 27.38
CA VAL A 156 -5.06 -5.73 26.67
C VAL A 156 -4.88 -4.79 25.47
N PRO A 157 -3.90 -3.88 25.49
CA PRO A 157 -3.63 -3.00 24.35
C PRO A 157 -2.95 -3.77 23.22
N ILE A 158 -3.37 -3.51 21.98
CA ILE A 158 -2.75 -4.04 20.76
C ILE A 158 -1.70 -3.04 20.31
N ARG A 159 -0.43 -3.30 20.63
CA ARG A 159 0.70 -2.47 20.20
C ARG A 159 1.84 -3.35 19.68
N TYR A 160 2.19 -3.16 18.42
CA TYR A 160 3.31 -3.84 17.78
C TYR A 160 3.88 -3.00 16.62
N SER A 161 5.13 -3.26 16.27
CA SER A 161 5.88 -2.61 15.19
C SER A 161 6.48 -3.67 14.26
N ALA A 162 7.07 -3.24 13.15
CA ALA A 162 7.77 -4.13 12.24
C ALA A 162 9.17 -4.56 12.74
N ALA A 163 9.71 -3.86 13.76
CA ALA A 163 11.00 -4.11 14.39
C ALA A 163 11.01 -5.30 15.37
#